data_AF-A0A968SKJ7-F1
#
_entry.id   AF-A0A968SKJ7-F1
#
_cell.length_a   1.000
_cell.length_b   1.000
_cell.length_c   1.000
_cell.angle_alpha   90.00
_cell.angle_beta   90.00
_cell.angle_gamma   90.00
#
_symmetry.space_group_name_H-M   'P 1'
#
loop_
_entity.id
_entity.type
_entity.pdbx_description
1 polymer ?
#
loop_
_entity_poly.entity_id
_entity_poly.type
_entity_poly.pdbx_seq_one_letter_code
_entity_poly.pdbx_strand_id
1 'polypeptide(L)' 'MVLSFKDVQFIIEALELQIETYKKRLQDEDLDEDLASDIGNDRYFLEALHKDLTRAIKEGSLPKLAEPSENFYQEARN' A
#
# COMPACT_ATOMS: atom_id res chain seq x y z
N MET A 1 4.15 -12.43 -12.52
CA MET A 1 3.20 -13.27 -11.77
C MET A 1 1.79 -12.89 -12.22
N VAL A 2 0.92 -13.85 -12.52
CA VAL A 2 -0.51 -13.56 -12.80
C VAL A 2 -1.26 -13.73 -11.49
N LEU A 3 -1.84 -12.65 -10.96
CA LEU A 3 -2.63 -12.70 -9.72
C LEU A 3 -4.05 -13.16 -10.03
N SER A 4 -4.55 -14.14 -9.27
CA SER A 4 -5.95 -14.52 -9.28
C SER A 4 -6.80 -13.55 -8.45
N PHE A 5 -8.12 -13.63 -8.60
CA PHE A 5 -9.05 -12.85 -7.78
C PHE A 5 -8.82 -13.06 -6.27
N LYS A 6 -8.61 -14.32 -5.86
CA LYS A 6 -8.33 -14.66 -4.45
C LYS A 6 -7.02 -14.08 -3.97
N ASP A 7 -5.99 -14.04 -4.83
CA ASP A 7 -4.71 -13.45 -4.48
C ASP A 7 -4.86 -11.94 -4.24
N VAL A 8 -5.63 -11.24 -5.09
CA VAL A 8 -5.89 -9.80 -4.90
C VAL A 8 -6.74 -9.56 -3.65
N GLN A 9 -7.73 -10.40 -3.34
CA GLN A 9 -8.49 -10.30 -2.09
C GLN A 9 -7.58 -10.46 -0.85
N PHE A 10 -6.72 -11.47 -0.86
CA PHE A 10 -5.76 -11.69 0.21
C PHE A 10 -4.83 -10.48 0.39
N ILE A 11 -4.35 -9.89 -0.70
CA ILE A 11 -3.52 -8.69 -0.66
C ILE A 11 -4.30 -7.52 -0.05
N ILE A 12 -5.56 -7.31 -0.40
CA ILE A 12 -6.42 -6.27 0.18
C ILE A 12 -6.54 -6.45 1.70
N GLU A 13 -6.83 -7.66 2.17
CA GLU A 13 -6.93 -7.96 3.61
C GLU A 13 -5.60 -7.70 4.34
N ALA A 14 -4.48 -8.09 3.74
CA ALA A 14 -3.15 -7.84 4.29
C ALA A 14 -2.84 -6.33 4.38
N LEU A 15 -3.23 -5.56 3.35
CA LEU A 15 -3.08 -4.10 3.36
C LEU A 15 -3.91 -3.46 4.47
N GLU A 16 -5.16 -3.89 4.66
CA GLU A 16 -6.04 -3.39 5.73
C GLU A 16 -5.42 -3.61 7.11
N LEU A 17 -4.90 -4.81 7.38
CA LEU A 17 -4.22 -5.12 8.63
C LEU A 17 -3.01 -4.21 8.86
N GLN A 18 -2.19 -4.01 7.83
CA GLN A 18 -0.98 -3.20 7.92
C GLN A 18 -1.30 -1.71 8.12
N ILE A 19 -2.29 -1.17 7.41
CA ILE A 19 -2.77 0.20 7.58
C ILE A 19 -3.24 0.42 9.02
N GLU A 20 -3.98 -0.52 9.59
CA GLU A 20 -4.42 -0.43 10.99
C GLU A 20 -3.25 -0.53 11.97
N THR A 21 -2.22 -1.34 11.69
CA THR A 21 -0.99 -1.36 12.48
C THR A 21 -0.27 0.00 12.43
N TYR A 22 -0.17 0.64 11.27
CA TYR A 22 0.44 1.95 11.14
C TYR A 22 -0.36 3.04 11.83
N LYS A 23 -1.69 3.03 11.74
CA LYS A 23 -2.55 3.97 12.50
C LYS A 23 -2.33 3.84 14.00
N LYS A 24 -2.20 2.62 14.53
CA LYS A 24 -1.92 2.39 15.95
C LYS A 24 -0.53 2.89 16.35
N ARG A 25 0.50 2.65 15.52
CA ARG A 25 1.85 3.16 15.79
C ARG A 25 1.92 4.68 15.80
N LEU A 26 1.22 5.34 14.88
CA LEU A 26 1.17 6.80 14.81
C LEU A 26 0.40 7.46 15.97
N GLN A 27 -0.27 6.68 16.83
CA GLN A 27 -0.88 7.18 18.07
C GLN A 27 0.10 7.15 19.25
N ASP A 28 1.28 6.58 19.07
CA ASP A 28 2.34 6.56 20.09
C ASP A 28 3.01 7.94 20.16
N GLU A 29 2.84 8.64 21.29
CA GLU A 29 3.39 9.98 21.52
C GLU A 29 4.92 9.97 21.67
N ASP A 30 5.52 8.81 21.96
CA ASP A 30 6.97 8.63 22.08
C ASP A 30 7.62 8.23 20.74
N LEU A 31 6.85 8.18 19.65
CA LEU A 31 7.36 7.85 18.32
C LEU A 31 8.23 8.99 17.79
N ASP A 32 9.46 8.65 17.41
CA ASP A 32 10.39 9.56 16.74
C ASP A 32 9.75 10.20 15.49
N GLU A 33 9.94 11.51 15.31
CA GLU A 33 9.26 12.29 14.27
C GLU A 33 9.63 11.84 12.84
N ASP A 34 10.89 11.44 12.60
CA ASP A 34 11.32 10.93 11.30
C ASP A 34 10.63 9.58 11.02
N LEU A 35 10.60 8.69 12.02
CA LEU A 35 9.88 7.42 11.92
C LEU A 35 8.37 7.62 11.75
N ALA A 36 7.77 8.62 12.40
CA ALA A 36 6.36 8.96 12.25
C ALA A 36 6.06 9.46 10.82
N SER A 37 6.97 10.25 10.25
CA SER A 37 6.89 10.70 8.85
C SER A 37 6.95 9.53 7.88
N ASP A 38 7.92 8.62 8.05
CA ASP A 38 8.05 7.42 7.22
C ASP A 38 6.81 6.53 7.27
N ILE A 39 6.33 6.22 8.48
CA ILE A 39 5.11 5.42 8.68
C ILE A 39 3.89 6.14 8.09
N GLY A 40 3.82 7.45 8.22
CA GLY A 40 2.76 8.28 7.63
C GLY A 40 2.73 8.15 6.11
N ASN A 41 3.87 8.32 5.45
CA ASN A 41 4.01 8.24 4.01
C ASN A 41 3.69 6.84 3.48
N ASP A 42 4.24 5.80 4.12
CA ASP A 42 3.94 4.42 3.80
C ASP A 42 2.44 4.13 3.93
N ARG A 43 1.82 4.54 5.04
CA ARG A 43 0.38 4.37 5.26
C ARG A 43 -0.43 5.00 4.13
N TYR A 44 -0.11 6.23 3.73
CA TYR A 44 -0.81 6.91 2.63
C TYR A 44 -0.69 6.16 1.31
N PHE A 45 0.49 5.64 1.00
CA PHE A 45 0.68 4.81 -0.19
C PHE A 45 -0.15 3.53 -0.12
N LEU A 46 -0.15 2.84 1.02
CA LEU A 46 -0.94 1.61 1.21
C LEU A 46 -2.45 1.86 1.11
N GLU A 47 -2.95 2.99 1.61
CA GLU A 47 -4.36 3.40 1.48
C GLU A 47 -4.74 3.67 0.01
N ALA A 48 -3.86 4.32 -0.75
CA ALA A 48 -4.07 4.54 -2.18
C ALA A 48 -4.07 3.21 -2.95
N LEU A 49 -3.11 2.33 -2.67
CA LEU A 49 -3.02 1.00 -3.28
C LEU A 49 -4.26 0.16 -2.94
N HIS A 50 -4.68 0.12 -1.68
CA HIS A 50 -5.89 -0.57 -1.23
C HIS A 50 -7.12 -0.11 -2.01
N LYS A 51 -7.29 1.21 -2.16
CA LYS A 51 -8.41 1.80 -2.90
C LYS A 51 -8.40 1.38 -4.36
N ASP A 52 -7.24 1.37 -5.01
CA ASP A 52 -7.11 1.00 -6.41
C ASP A 52 -7.38 -0.49 -6.63
N LEU A 53 -6.84 -1.37 -5.77
CA LEU A 53 -7.10 -2.81 -5.82
C LEU A 53 -8.58 -3.13 -5.57
N THR A 54 -9.18 -2.48 -4.57
CA THR A 54 -10.61 -2.63 -4.24
C THR A 54 -11.49 -2.18 -5.40
N ARG A 55 -11.15 -1.07 -6.07
CA ARG A 55 -11.88 -0.61 -7.26
C ARG A 55 -11.77 -1.61 -8.40
N ALA A 56 -10.56 -2.09 -8.71
CA ALA A 56 -10.35 -3.07 -9.77
C ALA A 56 -11.22 -4.33 -9.56
N ILE A 57 -11.18 -4.91 -8.36
CA ILE A 57 -12.00 -6.06 -7.98
C ILE A 57 -13.50 -5.78 -8.18
N LYS A 58 -14.00 -4.63 -7.73
CA LYS A 58 -15.43 -4.27 -7.84
C LYS A 58 -15.88 -4.13 -9.30
N GLU A 59 -15.00 -3.65 -10.17
CA GLU A 59 -15.24 -3.52 -11.61
C GLU A 59 -15.10 -4.85 -12.37
N GLY A 60 -14.79 -5.95 -11.66
CA GLY A 60 -14.55 -7.26 -12.27
C GLY A 60 -13.26 -7.31 -13.09
N SER A 61 -12.35 -6.36 -12.85
CA SER A 61 -11.06 -6.26 -13.53
C SER A 61 -9.93 -6.62 -12.58
N LEU A 62 -8.86 -7.19 -13.11
CA LEU A 62 -7.62 -7.29 -12.34
C LEU A 62 -6.87 -5.96 -12.45
N PRO A 63 -6.17 -5.53 -11.38
CA PRO A 63 -5.31 -4.36 -11.45
C PRO A 63 -4.35 -4.53 -12.63
N LYS A 64 -4.34 -3.55 -13.54
CA LYS A 64 -3.33 -3.53 -14.60
C LYS A 64 -2.00 -3.30 -13.89
N LEU A 65 -1.10 -4.28 -13.96
CA LEU A 65 0.29 -4.06 -13.60
C LEU A 65 0.77 -2.90 -14.45
N ALA A 66 1.35 -1.88 -13.83
CA ALA A 66 2.07 -0.87 -14.59
C ALA A 66 3.10 -1.62 -15.44
N GLU A 67 3.13 -1.32 -16.74
CA GLU A 67 4.28 -1.68 -17.57
C GLU A 67 5.54 -1.27 -16.80
N PRO A 68 6.58 -2.11 -16.76
CA PRO A 68 7.81 -1.78 -16.05
C PRO A 68 8.37 -0.50 -16.68
N SER A 69 8.06 0.65 -16.08
CA SER A 69 8.75 1.88 -16.39
C SER A 69 10.09 1.74 -15.67
N GLU A 70 11.18 1.91 -16.43
CA GLU A 70 12.56 1.70 -15.96
C GLU A 70 12.97 2.64 -14.80
N ASN A 71 12.08 3.53 -14.31
CA ASN A 71 12.46 4.66 -13.45
C ASN A 71 11.82 4.73 -12.05
N PHE A 72 10.90 3.85 -11.65
CA PHE A 72 10.22 4.01 -10.34
C PHE A 72 11.06 3.63 -9.11
N TYR A 73 12.25 3.06 -9.26
CA TYR A 73 13.13 2.68 -8.14
C TYR A 73 14.33 3.61 -7.90
N GLN A 74 14.49 4.68 -8.66
CA GLN A 74 15.67 5.56 -8.53
C GLN A 74 15.47 6.81 -7.66
N GLU A 75 14.25 7.17 -7.29
CA GLU A 75 14.01 8.43 -6.55
C GLU A 75 13.97 8.30 -5.02
N ALA A 76 14.06 7.09 -4.44
CA ALA A 76 14.12 6.89 -2.98
C ALA A 76 15.56 6.82 -2.41
N ARG A 77 16.57 7.19 -3.20
CA ARG A 77 17.97 7.30 -2.76
C ARG A 77 18.60 8.57 -3.33
N ASN A 78 18.27 9.73 -2.77
CA ASN A 78 19.12 10.92 -2.76
C ASN A 78 18.85 11.71 -1.49
#